data_AF-F6H9Y2-F1
#
_entry.id   AF-F6H9Y2-F1
#
_cell.length_a   1.000
_cell.length_b   1.000
_cell.length_c   1.000
_cell.angle_alpha   90.00
_cell.angle_beta   90.00
_cell.angle_gamma   90.00
#
_symmetry.space_group_name_H-M   'P 1'
#
loop_
_entity.id
_entity.type
_entity.pdbx_description
1 polymer ?
#
loop_
_entity_poly.entity_id
_entity_poly.type
_entity_poly.pdbx_seq_one_letter_code
_entity_poly.pdbx_strand_id
1 'polypeptide(L)'
;MKLILSVCLVEGFGTFPTLLCADGCCVTDRRMGVSGYPMEIQALFFMALRCAVHLLREDDGKEFSKRIEKRLQALTYHMRSYFWLDFQQLNNIYRYKTEEYSHTAVNKFNVMPNSIPDWVFDFMPMKGGYSVANVSPTRMDFRWFVLGNCVAILSSLATYNQSMAILDLIEDRWEELVGKMPLKLSYPALDIHGWSIETGSDPKNTRWSSQNGGSWPGLLWLLTAACIKTGWPEIERKAIELAEHAADVQGRLARIL
;
A
#
# COMPACT_ATOMS: atom_id res chain seq x y z
N MET A 1 13.94 -2.05 20.90
CA MET A 1 13.52 -3.09 19.93
C MET A 1 12.68 -4.20 20.57
N LYS A 2 13.15 -4.92 21.59
CA LYS A 2 12.39 -6.03 22.20
C LYS A 2 10.97 -5.61 22.65
N LEU A 3 10.81 -4.44 23.28
CA LEU A 3 9.49 -3.91 23.66
C LEU A 3 8.53 -3.75 22.48
N ILE A 4 9.00 -3.17 21.36
CA ILE A 4 8.20 -3.01 20.14
C ILE A 4 7.81 -4.38 19.58
N LEU A 5 8.77 -5.31 19.48
CA LEU A 5 8.54 -6.66 19.00
C LEU A 5 7.55 -7.43 19.88
N SER A 6 7.60 -7.27 21.21
CA SER A 6 6.66 -7.90 22.13
C SER A 6 5.22 -7.46 21.89
N VAL A 7 5.01 -6.18 21.53
CA VAL A 7 3.67 -5.65 21.20
C VAL A 7 3.22 -6.16 19.83
N CYS A 8 4.07 -6.09 18.80
CA CYS A 8 3.68 -6.46 17.43
C CYS A 8 3.60 -7.98 17.19
N LEU A 9 4.32 -8.79 17.97
CA LEU A 9 4.34 -10.26 17.84
C LEU A 9 3.50 -10.95 18.92
N VAL A 10 2.74 -10.19 19.71
CA VAL A 10 1.86 -10.74 20.75
C VAL A 10 0.88 -11.74 20.14
N GLU A 11 0.59 -12.81 20.88
CA GLU A 11 -0.48 -13.73 20.51
C GLU A 11 -1.84 -13.09 20.83
N GLY A 12 -2.82 -13.37 19.99
CA GLY A 12 -4.17 -12.85 20.16
C GLY A 12 -5.15 -13.60 19.26
N PHE A 13 -6.39 -13.13 19.21
CA PHE A 13 -7.45 -13.74 18.39
C PHE A 13 -7.28 -13.50 16.88
N GLY A 14 -6.25 -12.79 16.45
CA GLY A 14 -5.97 -12.53 15.05
C GLY A 14 -5.69 -13.82 14.29
N THR A 15 -6.52 -14.10 13.28
CA THR A 15 -6.36 -15.27 12.40
C THR A 15 -5.42 -15.00 11.22
N PHE A 16 -5.00 -13.75 11.03
CA PHE A 16 -4.10 -13.31 9.96
C PHE A 16 -2.71 -12.96 10.51
N PRO A 17 -1.65 -13.13 9.71
CA PRO A 17 -0.29 -12.75 10.13
C PRO A 17 -0.06 -11.23 10.16
N THR A 18 -0.95 -10.47 9.52
CA THR A 18 -0.96 -9.01 9.45
C THR A 18 -1.32 -8.36 10.80
N LEU A 19 -0.84 -7.15 11.03
CA LEU A 19 -1.21 -6.34 12.19
C LEU A 19 -2.58 -5.73 12.00
N LEU A 20 -3.49 -5.98 12.94
CA LEU A 20 -4.78 -5.32 13.02
C LEU A 20 -4.58 -3.87 13.50
N CYS A 21 -5.18 -2.93 12.79
CA CYS A 21 -5.03 -1.50 13.06
C CYS A 21 -6.37 -0.78 13.09
N ALA A 22 -6.44 0.24 13.94
CA ALA A 22 -7.50 1.24 13.88
C ALA A 22 -7.29 2.17 12.66
N ASP A 23 -8.30 2.96 12.33
CA ASP A 23 -8.17 4.03 11.34
C ASP A 23 -7.21 5.11 11.88
N GLY A 24 -6.59 5.90 11.00
CA GLY A 24 -5.68 6.97 11.43
C GLY A 24 -4.31 6.50 11.99
N CYS A 25 -3.86 5.27 11.67
CA CYS A 25 -2.70 4.64 12.31
C CYS A 25 -1.37 4.79 11.56
N CYS A 26 -1.37 5.40 10.39
CA CYS A 26 -0.19 5.51 9.52
C CYS A 26 -0.01 6.96 9.01
N VAL A 27 0.63 7.19 7.86
CA VAL A 27 0.71 8.54 7.25
C VAL A 27 -0.67 9.17 7.09
N THR A 28 -1.70 8.35 6.86
CA THR A 28 -3.08 8.79 7.07
C THR A 28 -3.40 8.77 8.56
N ASP A 29 -3.22 9.92 9.23
CA ASP A 29 -3.46 10.16 10.65
C ASP A 29 -4.91 10.58 10.98
N ARG A 30 -5.80 10.57 9.98
CA ARG A 30 -7.24 10.84 10.13
C ARG A 30 -8.03 9.68 9.57
N ARG A 31 -9.34 9.70 9.84
CA ARG A 31 -10.27 8.66 9.39
C ARG A 31 -10.35 8.65 7.85
N MET A 32 -9.89 7.57 7.23
CA MET A 32 -9.81 7.42 5.77
C MET A 32 -10.30 6.04 5.29
N GLY A 33 -10.93 5.27 6.18
CA GLY A 33 -11.38 3.91 5.89
C GLY A 33 -10.22 2.91 5.81
N VAL A 34 -9.09 3.19 6.46
CA VAL A 34 -7.89 2.34 6.40
C VAL A 34 -7.76 1.38 7.58
N SER A 35 -8.78 1.27 8.43
CA SER A 35 -8.83 0.29 9.52
C SER A 35 -8.78 -1.15 9.01
N GLY A 36 -8.38 -2.10 9.86
CA GLY A 36 -8.17 -3.49 9.46
C GLY A 36 -6.69 -3.79 9.24
N TYR A 37 -6.30 -4.10 8.01
CA TYR A 37 -4.94 -4.52 7.67
C TYR A 37 -4.33 -3.63 6.57
N PRO A 38 -4.09 -2.33 6.84
CA PRO A 38 -3.62 -1.41 5.81
C PRO A 38 -2.24 -1.80 5.31
N MET A 39 -2.09 -1.87 3.98
CA MET A 39 -0.87 -2.27 3.26
C MET A 39 0.37 -1.49 3.72
N GLU A 40 0.21 -0.21 4.01
CA GLU A 40 1.27 0.65 4.54
C GLU A 40 1.84 0.13 5.87
N ILE A 41 0.98 -0.18 6.85
CA ILE A 41 1.44 -0.75 8.12
C ILE A 41 2.06 -2.12 7.90
N GLN A 42 1.48 -2.95 7.02
CA GLN A 42 2.01 -4.29 6.79
C GLN A 42 3.40 -4.24 6.13
N ALA A 43 3.62 -3.33 5.18
CA ALA A 43 4.91 -3.14 4.53
C ALA A 43 5.97 -2.59 5.51
N LEU A 44 5.61 -1.58 6.31
CA LEU A 44 6.48 -1.03 7.35
C LEU A 44 6.81 -2.07 8.42
N PHE A 45 5.83 -2.87 8.84
CA PHE A 45 6.03 -3.95 9.80
C PHE A 45 6.97 -5.01 9.26
N PHE A 46 6.77 -5.44 8.01
CA PHE A 46 7.66 -6.38 7.34
C PHE A 46 9.10 -5.85 7.27
N MET A 47 9.27 -4.59 6.86
CA MET A 47 10.58 -3.94 6.83
C MET A 47 11.23 -3.88 8.21
N ALA A 48 10.47 -3.47 9.23
CA ALA A 48 10.94 -3.39 10.62
C ALA A 48 11.37 -4.76 11.16
N LEU A 49 10.62 -5.83 10.86
CA LEU A 49 10.97 -7.20 11.23
C LEU A 49 12.27 -7.64 10.57
N ARG A 50 12.47 -7.37 9.27
CA ARG A 50 13.73 -7.68 8.57
C ARG A 50 14.91 -6.94 9.20
N CYS A 51 14.76 -5.65 9.49
CA CYS A 51 15.79 -4.88 10.17
C CYS A 51 16.07 -5.40 11.58
N ALA A 52 15.04 -5.82 12.32
CA ALA A 52 15.18 -6.32 13.68
C ALA A 52 16.04 -7.59 13.75
N VAL A 53 15.97 -8.49 12.76
CA VAL A 53 16.85 -9.68 12.71
C VAL A 53 18.32 -9.28 12.73
N HIS A 54 18.70 -8.21 12.02
CA HIS A 54 20.08 -7.74 11.95
C HIS A 54 20.54 -6.93 13.17
N LEU A 55 19.60 -6.37 13.94
CA LEU A 55 19.90 -5.51 15.07
C LEU A 55 19.83 -6.23 16.43
N LEU A 56 19.18 -7.40 16.51
CA LEU A 56 19.11 -8.20 17.72
C LEU A 56 20.47 -8.84 18.03
N ARG A 57 20.95 -8.69 19.28
CA ARG A 57 22.17 -9.33 19.78
C ARG A 57 21.94 -10.84 19.99
N GLU A 58 22.94 -11.66 19.71
CA GLU A 58 22.85 -13.13 19.75
C GLU A 58 22.50 -13.72 21.12
N ASP A 59 22.92 -13.05 22.20
CA ASP A 59 22.90 -13.60 23.56
C ASP A 59 21.47 -13.73 24.14
N ASP A 60 20.61 -12.74 23.85
CA ASP A 60 19.22 -12.68 24.34
C ASP A 60 18.16 -12.67 23.20
N GLY A 61 18.60 -12.75 21.94
CA GLY A 61 17.76 -12.50 20.76
C GLY A 61 17.18 -13.74 20.11
N LYS A 62 17.60 -14.95 20.50
CA LYS A 62 17.30 -16.20 19.76
C LYS A 62 15.80 -16.50 19.68
N GLU A 63 15.05 -16.28 20.76
CA GLU A 63 13.60 -16.53 20.77
C GLU A 63 12.85 -15.52 19.89
N PHE A 64 13.21 -14.24 19.99
CA PHE A 64 12.65 -13.21 19.11
C PHE A 64 12.98 -13.49 17.65
N SER A 65 14.20 -13.95 17.35
CA SER A 65 14.64 -14.26 15.99
C SER A 65 13.76 -15.34 15.36
N LYS A 66 13.51 -16.45 16.07
CA LYS A 66 12.60 -17.51 15.60
C LYS A 66 11.18 -17.00 15.36
N ARG A 67 10.64 -16.20 16.27
CA ARG A 67 9.30 -15.60 16.12
C ARG A 67 9.22 -14.63 14.94
N ILE A 68 10.27 -13.83 14.73
CA ILE A 68 10.39 -12.92 13.59
C ILE A 68 10.43 -13.71 12.29
N GLU A 69 11.27 -14.74 12.18
CA GLU A 69 11.39 -15.56 10.97
C GLU A 69 10.05 -16.21 10.61
N LYS A 70 9.37 -16.83 11.58
CA LYS A 70 8.04 -17.43 11.38
C LYS A 70 7.03 -16.39 10.91
N ARG A 71 7.04 -15.20 11.50
CA ARG A 71 6.14 -14.10 11.09
C ARG A 71 6.47 -13.57 9.70
N LEU A 72 7.75 -13.41 9.36
CA LEU A 72 8.20 -12.97 8.04
C LEU A 72 7.78 -13.94 6.93
N GLN A 73 7.90 -15.25 7.17
CA GLN A 73 7.42 -16.28 6.22
C GLN A 73 5.91 -16.16 5.99
N ALA A 74 5.13 -16.08 7.07
CA ALA A 74 3.68 -15.96 6.98
C ALA A 74 3.23 -14.65 6.30
N LEU A 75 3.86 -13.52 6.63
CA LEU A 75 3.61 -12.23 5.98
C LEU A 75 3.99 -12.26 4.50
N THR A 76 5.14 -12.83 4.14
CA THR A 76 5.59 -12.91 2.75
C THR A 76 4.56 -13.63 1.89
N TYR A 77 4.10 -14.81 2.35
CA TYR A 77 3.06 -15.56 1.66
C TYR A 77 1.76 -14.77 1.57
N HIS A 78 1.29 -14.23 2.71
CA HIS A 78 0.00 -13.56 2.79
C HIS A 78 -0.07 -12.30 1.90
N MET A 79 0.95 -11.44 1.99
CA MET A 79 0.99 -10.19 1.22
C MET A 79 1.13 -10.47 -0.28
N ARG A 80 2.02 -11.39 -0.69
CA ARG A 80 2.23 -11.69 -2.11
C ARG A 80 1.03 -12.39 -2.76
N SER A 81 0.27 -13.16 -2.00
CA SER A 81 -0.83 -13.97 -2.54
C SER A 81 -2.17 -13.24 -2.50
N TYR A 82 -2.42 -12.45 -1.45
CA TYR A 82 -3.75 -11.88 -1.20
C TYR A 82 -3.83 -10.37 -1.38
N PHE A 83 -2.74 -9.63 -1.15
CA PHE A 83 -2.73 -8.18 -1.39
C PHE A 83 -2.38 -7.84 -2.83
N TRP A 84 -1.68 -8.72 -3.54
CA TRP A 84 -1.29 -8.47 -4.93
C TRP A 84 -2.49 -8.43 -5.87
N LEU A 85 -2.50 -7.42 -6.75
CA LEU A 85 -3.50 -7.23 -7.77
C LEU A 85 -2.83 -6.80 -9.08
N ASP A 86 -3.01 -7.61 -10.11
CA ASP A 86 -2.71 -7.31 -11.50
C ASP A 86 -3.94 -7.65 -12.36
N PHE A 87 -3.85 -7.47 -13.67
CA PHE A 87 -4.97 -7.77 -14.58
C PHE A 87 -5.48 -9.21 -14.46
N GLN A 88 -4.58 -10.19 -14.31
CA GLN A 88 -4.97 -11.60 -14.19
C GLN A 88 -5.67 -11.85 -12.86
N GLN A 89 -5.14 -11.31 -11.77
CA GLN A 89 -5.70 -11.48 -10.44
C GLN A 89 -7.04 -10.75 -10.29
N LEU A 90 -7.20 -9.57 -10.90
CA LEU A 90 -8.48 -8.87 -10.99
C LEU A 90 -9.53 -9.73 -11.69
N ASN A 91 -9.20 -10.34 -12.83
CA ASN A 91 -10.08 -11.28 -13.53
C ASN A 91 -10.45 -12.50 -12.69
N ASN A 92 -9.51 -13.03 -11.89
CA ASN A 92 -9.78 -14.13 -10.97
C ASN A 92 -10.79 -13.71 -9.89
N ILE A 93 -10.59 -12.55 -9.26
CA ILE A 93 -11.46 -12.03 -8.19
C ILE A 93 -12.86 -11.73 -8.73
N TYR A 94 -12.95 -11.13 -9.92
CA TYR A 94 -14.23 -10.87 -10.61
C TYR A 94 -15.06 -12.14 -10.84
N ARG A 95 -14.41 -13.31 -10.90
CA ARG A 95 -15.04 -14.61 -11.14
C ARG A 95 -15.17 -15.46 -9.86
N TYR A 96 -14.91 -14.87 -8.69
CA TYR A 96 -15.06 -15.60 -7.44
C TYR A 96 -16.48 -16.10 -7.23
N LYS A 97 -16.59 -17.29 -6.66
CA LYS A 97 -17.82 -17.73 -6.01
C LYS A 97 -17.81 -17.23 -4.57
N THR A 98 -18.99 -17.00 -4.03
CA THR A 98 -19.19 -16.54 -2.65
C THR A 98 -19.65 -17.71 -1.78
N GLU A 99 -19.60 -17.50 -0.47
CA GLU A 99 -20.03 -18.48 0.55
C GLU A 99 -19.25 -19.82 0.47
N GLU A 100 -17.98 -19.75 0.09
CA GLU A 100 -17.09 -20.91 0.07
C GLU A 100 -16.67 -21.28 1.50
N TYR A 101 -17.07 -22.47 1.96
CA TYR A 101 -16.67 -23.00 3.27
C TYR A 101 -15.79 -24.23 3.13
N SER A 102 -14.48 -24.03 2.90
CA SER A 102 -13.50 -25.12 2.92
C SER A 102 -12.05 -24.62 3.04
N HIS A 103 -11.13 -25.51 3.45
CA HIS A 103 -9.69 -25.23 3.39
C HIS A 103 -9.15 -25.07 1.96
N THR A 104 -9.87 -25.57 0.95
CA THR A 104 -9.53 -25.48 -0.48
C THR A 104 -10.26 -24.35 -1.20
N ALA A 105 -11.02 -23.51 -0.48
CA ALA A 105 -11.69 -22.33 -1.03
C ALA A 105 -10.72 -21.42 -1.81
N VAL A 106 -11.15 -20.90 -2.95
CA VAL A 106 -10.42 -19.90 -3.73
C VAL A 106 -10.66 -18.52 -3.15
N ASN A 107 -11.93 -18.19 -2.84
CA ASN A 107 -12.30 -16.90 -2.26
C ASN A 107 -12.13 -16.91 -0.73
N LYS A 108 -10.88 -16.90 -0.27
CA LYS A 108 -10.51 -17.04 1.15
C LYS A 108 -11.14 -16.00 2.09
N PHE A 109 -11.50 -14.83 1.57
CA PHE A 109 -12.04 -13.73 2.37
C PHE A 109 -13.52 -13.47 2.10
N ASN A 110 -14.19 -14.31 1.29
CA ASN A 110 -15.57 -14.10 0.86
C ASN A 110 -15.81 -12.67 0.30
N VAL A 111 -14.89 -12.19 -0.55
CA VAL A 111 -15.05 -10.92 -1.26
C VAL A 111 -16.19 -11.06 -2.26
N MET A 112 -17.11 -10.09 -2.27
CA MET A 112 -18.22 -10.05 -3.21
C MET A 112 -17.71 -9.48 -4.56
N PRO A 113 -17.77 -10.22 -5.67
CA PRO A 113 -17.31 -9.69 -6.97
C PRO A 113 -18.03 -8.40 -7.38
N ASN A 114 -19.32 -8.31 -7.07
CA ASN A 114 -20.15 -7.13 -7.36
C ASN A 114 -19.78 -5.90 -6.51
N SER A 115 -18.90 -6.03 -5.51
CA SER A 115 -18.39 -4.90 -4.74
C SER A 115 -17.05 -4.36 -5.27
N ILE A 116 -16.50 -4.93 -6.35
CA ILE A 116 -15.35 -4.34 -7.03
C ILE A 116 -15.79 -3.00 -7.65
N PRO A 117 -15.16 -1.86 -7.30
CA PRO A 117 -15.53 -0.58 -7.88
C PRO A 117 -15.22 -0.50 -9.38
N ASP A 118 -16.11 0.12 -10.17
CA ASP A 118 -15.98 0.21 -11.63
C ASP A 118 -14.64 0.82 -12.08
N TRP A 119 -14.15 1.83 -11.36
CA TRP A 119 -12.88 2.49 -11.68
C TRP A 119 -11.69 1.53 -11.72
N VAL A 120 -11.73 0.41 -10.99
CA VAL A 120 -10.64 -0.57 -10.93
C VAL A 120 -10.43 -1.22 -12.30
N PHE A 121 -11.51 -1.48 -13.06
CA PHE A 121 -11.42 -2.12 -14.37
C PHE A 121 -10.77 -1.21 -15.40
N ASP A 122 -11.09 0.08 -15.38
CA ASP A 122 -10.48 1.08 -16.28
C ASP A 122 -9.04 1.41 -15.85
N PHE A 123 -8.81 1.47 -14.53
CA PHE A 123 -7.50 1.80 -13.98
C PHE A 123 -6.47 0.68 -14.15
N MET A 124 -6.86 -0.59 -14.10
CA MET A 124 -5.90 -1.70 -14.18
C MET A 124 -5.35 -1.87 -15.60
N PRO A 125 -4.03 -1.69 -15.83
CA PRO A 125 -3.44 -1.88 -17.15
C PRO A 125 -3.22 -3.36 -17.47
N MET A 126 -2.98 -3.68 -18.74
CA MET A 126 -2.64 -5.05 -19.18
C MET A 126 -1.25 -5.50 -18.66
N LYS A 127 -0.32 -4.55 -18.50
CA LYS A 127 1.00 -4.77 -17.91
C LYS A 127 1.15 -3.85 -16.71
N GLY A 128 1.37 -4.43 -15.54
CA GLY A 128 1.50 -3.71 -14.29
C GLY A 128 0.63 -4.33 -13.20
N GLY A 129 0.78 -3.82 -11.99
CA GLY A 129 0.04 -4.30 -10.82
C GLY A 129 0.54 -3.66 -9.55
N TYR A 130 -0.20 -3.82 -8.46
CA TYR A 130 0.13 -3.23 -7.17
C TYR A 130 -0.42 -4.07 -6.01
N SER A 131 0.00 -3.75 -4.79
CA SER A 131 -0.65 -4.25 -3.59
C SER A 131 -1.82 -3.35 -3.20
N VAL A 132 -3.02 -3.92 -3.11
CA VAL A 132 -4.24 -3.23 -2.68
C VAL A 132 -4.12 -2.66 -1.27
N ALA A 133 -4.87 -1.62 -0.96
CA ALA A 133 -4.77 -0.91 0.32
C ALA A 133 -5.08 -1.79 1.53
N ASN A 134 -6.02 -2.73 1.42
CA ASN A 134 -6.49 -3.51 2.57
C ASN A 134 -7.18 -4.80 2.12
N VAL A 135 -7.00 -5.86 2.91
CA VAL A 135 -7.69 -7.15 2.73
C VAL A 135 -8.13 -7.65 4.08
N SER A 136 -9.44 -7.80 4.28
CA SER A 136 -10.04 -8.31 5.50
C SER A 136 -11.22 -9.25 5.16
N PRO A 137 -11.80 -9.97 6.13
CA PRO A 137 -13.03 -10.70 5.90
C PRO A 137 -14.08 -9.80 5.24
N THR A 138 -14.69 -10.29 4.17
CA THR A 138 -15.74 -9.65 3.34
C THR A 138 -15.41 -8.29 2.74
N ARG A 139 -14.17 -7.80 2.84
CA ARG A 139 -13.78 -6.47 2.37
C ARG A 139 -12.38 -6.47 1.76
N MET A 140 -12.28 -5.90 0.55
CA MET A 140 -11.03 -5.58 -0.11
C MET A 140 -11.06 -4.11 -0.52
N ASP A 141 -10.10 -3.33 -0.03
CA ASP A 141 -9.95 -1.93 -0.40
C ASP A 141 -8.98 -1.84 -1.57
N PHE A 142 -9.53 -1.66 -2.76
CA PHE A 142 -8.78 -1.62 -4.01
C PHE A 142 -7.96 -0.35 -4.19
N ARG A 143 -8.03 0.66 -3.31
CA ARG A 143 -7.24 1.89 -3.51
C ARG A 143 -5.74 1.57 -3.60
N TRP A 144 -5.04 2.31 -4.44
CA TRP A 144 -3.58 2.30 -4.50
C TRP A 144 -3.03 3.27 -3.44
N PHE A 145 -1.98 2.86 -2.71
CA PHE A 145 -1.25 3.72 -1.76
C PHE A 145 0.23 3.70 -2.07
N VAL A 146 0.82 4.89 -2.24
CA VAL A 146 2.22 5.04 -2.69
C VAL A 146 3.22 4.45 -1.70
N LEU A 147 3.06 4.74 -0.41
CA LEU A 147 4.04 4.35 0.60
C LEU A 147 4.08 2.84 0.77
N GLY A 148 2.93 2.19 0.89
CA GLY A 148 2.85 0.73 1.03
C GLY A 148 3.52 0.01 -0.14
N ASN A 149 3.26 0.45 -1.38
CA ASN A 149 3.86 -0.14 -2.58
C ASN A 149 5.37 0.12 -2.67
N CYS A 150 5.83 1.34 -2.40
CA CYS A 150 7.26 1.66 -2.42
C CYS A 150 8.02 0.90 -1.32
N VAL A 151 7.50 0.87 -0.09
CA VAL A 151 8.13 0.13 1.02
C VAL A 151 8.11 -1.38 0.75
N ALA A 152 7.11 -1.91 0.05
CA ALA A 152 7.11 -3.31 -0.36
C ALA A 152 8.28 -3.62 -1.31
N ILE A 153 8.60 -2.71 -2.25
CA ILE A 153 9.79 -2.82 -3.11
C ILE A 153 11.06 -2.74 -2.26
N LEU A 154 11.21 -1.70 -1.44
CA LEU A 154 12.41 -1.41 -0.64
C LEU A 154 12.74 -2.54 0.34
N SER A 155 11.73 -3.09 0.99
CA SER A 155 11.86 -4.18 1.95
C SER A 155 11.95 -5.56 1.29
N SER A 156 11.95 -5.66 -0.03
CA SER A 156 11.86 -6.93 -0.79
C SER A 156 10.67 -7.81 -0.39
N LEU A 157 9.60 -7.21 0.14
CA LEU A 157 8.32 -7.87 0.31
C LEU A 157 7.73 -8.22 -1.06
N ALA A 158 7.72 -7.26 -1.99
CA ALA A 158 7.41 -7.53 -3.38
C ALA A 158 8.50 -8.41 -4.02
N THR A 159 8.10 -9.35 -4.87
CA THR A 159 9.05 -10.06 -5.74
C THR A 159 9.67 -9.08 -6.76
N TYR A 160 10.72 -9.51 -7.47
CA TYR A 160 11.27 -8.70 -8.56
C TYR A 160 10.20 -8.35 -9.61
N ASN A 161 9.43 -9.34 -10.07
CA ASN A 161 8.36 -9.13 -11.05
C ASN A 161 7.26 -8.20 -10.52
N GLN A 162 6.87 -8.34 -9.25
CA GLN A 162 5.89 -7.43 -8.63
C GLN A 162 6.44 -6.00 -8.52
N SER A 163 7.74 -5.85 -8.21
CA SER A 163 8.39 -4.54 -8.13
C SER A 163 8.39 -3.85 -9.50
N MET A 164 8.75 -4.59 -10.56
CA MET A 164 8.69 -4.10 -11.92
C MET A 164 7.27 -3.73 -12.33
N ALA A 165 6.28 -4.57 -12.01
CA ALA A 165 4.88 -4.33 -12.32
C ALA A 165 4.30 -3.10 -11.59
N ILE A 166 4.76 -2.79 -10.37
CA ILE A 166 4.41 -1.54 -9.66
C ILE A 166 4.94 -0.33 -10.42
N LEU A 167 6.18 -0.39 -10.93
CA LEU A 167 6.77 0.70 -11.68
C LEU A 167 6.13 0.86 -13.07
N ASP A 168 5.86 -0.26 -13.76
CA ASP A 168 5.09 -0.28 -15.02
C ASP A 168 3.71 0.38 -14.83
N LEU A 169 3.02 0.10 -13.71
CA LEU A 169 1.74 0.74 -13.37
C LEU A 169 1.88 2.25 -13.21
N ILE A 170 2.91 2.72 -12.49
CA ILE A 170 3.16 4.16 -12.28
C ILE A 170 3.44 4.86 -13.62
N GLU A 171 4.16 4.19 -14.51
CA GLU A 171 4.43 4.70 -15.85
C GLU A 171 3.16 4.75 -16.72
N ASP A 172 2.36 3.69 -16.74
CA ASP A 172 1.16 3.58 -17.58
C ASP A 172 -0.04 4.40 -17.04
N ARG A 173 -0.07 4.69 -15.74
CA ARG A 173 -1.06 5.53 -15.06
C ARG A 173 -0.43 6.80 -14.49
N TRP A 174 0.51 7.38 -15.25
CA TRP A 174 1.27 8.56 -14.83
C TRP A 174 0.37 9.74 -14.49
N GLU A 175 -0.64 10.03 -15.31
CA GLU A 175 -1.54 11.17 -15.09
C GLU A 175 -2.37 11.02 -13.81
N GLU A 176 -2.82 9.80 -13.49
CA GLU A 176 -3.61 9.49 -12.31
C GLU A 176 -2.77 9.49 -11.03
N LEU A 177 -1.58 8.88 -11.07
CA LEU A 177 -0.75 8.61 -9.88
C LEU A 177 0.29 9.71 -9.60
N VAL A 178 0.67 10.47 -10.63
CA VAL A 178 1.66 11.55 -10.55
C VAL A 178 1.05 12.87 -11.01
N GLY A 179 0.45 12.90 -12.20
CA GLY A 179 -0.08 14.11 -12.83
C GLY A 179 0.99 15.19 -12.95
N LYS A 180 0.64 16.41 -12.51
CA LYS A 180 1.55 17.58 -12.53
C LYS A 180 2.36 17.78 -11.24
N MET A 181 2.16 16.94 -10.23
CA MET A 181 2.87 17.03 -8.95
C MET A 181 3.05 15.64 -8.34
N PRO A 182 4.29 15.11 -8.30
CA PRO A 182 4.56 13.84 -7.65
C PRO A 182 4.37 13.96 -6.13
N LEU A 183 3.88 12.94 -5.42
CA LEU A 183 3.14 11.75 -5.86
C LEU A 183 1.79 11.75 -5.17
N LYS A 184 0.76 11.15 -5.78
CA LYS A 184 -0.50 10.92 -5.07
C LYS A 184 -0.24 10.06 -3.83
N LEU A 185 -0.82 10.44 -2.69
CA LEU A 185 -0.77 9.61 -1.49
C LEU A 185 -1.55 8.30 -1.72
N SER A 186 -2.75 8.45 -2.28
CA SER A 186 -3.67 7.37 -2.61
C SER A 186 -4.43 7.66 -3.91
N TYR A 187 -4.92 6.61 -4.56
CA TYR A 187 -5.78 6.75 -5.74
C TYR A 187 -6.87 5.67 -5.77
N PRO A 188 -8.11 6.01 -6.17
CA PRO A 188 -8.63 7.36 -6.39
C PRO A 188 -9.01 8.03 -5.06
N ALA A 189 -9.37 9.32 -5.13
CA ALA A 189 -10.11 9.96 -4.04
C ALA A 189 -11.51 9.36 -3.91
N LEU A 190 -11.99 9.27 -2.66
CA LEU A 190 -13.36 8.89 -2.34
C LEU A 190 -14.35 9.87 -3.00
N ASP A 191 -15.44 9.32 -3.55
CA ASP A 191 -16.56 10.10 -4.05
C ASP A 191 -17.37 10.71 -2.90
N ILE A 192 -18.46 11.44 -3.20
CA ILE A 192 -19.20 12.16 -2.16
C ILE A 192 -19.80 11.23 -1.09
N HIS A 193 -20.29 10.06 -1.48
CA HIS A 193 -20.87 9.08 -0.56
C HIS A 193 -19.78 8.37 0.24
N GLY A 194 -18.74 7.88 -0.43
CA GLY A 194 -17.59 7.27 0.21
C GLY A 194 -16.87 8.23 1.16
N TRP A 195 -16.73 9.50 0.79
CA TRP A 195 -16.16 10.53 1.67
C TRP A 195 -17.01 10.71 2.92
N SER A 196 -18.33 10.84 2.79
CA SER A 196 -19.20 11.04 3.95
C SER A 196 -19.16 9.84 4.91
N ILE A 197 -19.21 8.62 4.37
CA ILE A 197 -19.24 7.38 5.15
C ILE A 197 -17.87 7.05 5.77
N GLU A 198 -16.83 6.99 4.95
CA GLU A 198 -15.51 6.50 5.37
C GLU A 198 -14.79 7.53 6.23
N THR A 199 -14.87 8.82 5.88
CA THR A 199 -14.16 9.88 6.62
C THR A 199 -14.99 10.49 7.74
N GLY A 200 -16.31 10.27 7.76
CA GLY A 200 -17.22 10.98 8.65
C GLY A 200 -17.40 12.45 8.23
N SER A 201 -17.43 12.71 6.92
CA SER A 201 -17.52 14.05 6.33
C SER A 201 -16.39 14.99 6.78
N ASP A 202 -15.15 14.48 6.84
CA ASP A 202 -13.98 15.25 7.28
C ASP A 202 -13.65 16.38 6.29
N PRO A 203 -13.76 17.67 6.69
CA PRO A 203 -13.55 18.79 5.78
C PRO A 203 -12.09 18.96 5.33
N LYS A 204 -11.11 18.34 6.02
CA LYS A 204 -9.71 18.38 5.60
C LYS A 204 -9.42 17.41 4.44
N ASN A 205 -10.20 16.33 4.35
CA ASN A 205 -10.04 15.23 3.39
C ASN A 205 -11.11 15.27 2.30
N THR A 206 -11.44 16.48 1.81
CA THR A 206 -12.30 16.69 0.64
C THR A 206 -11.70 16.02 -0.63
N ARG A 207 -12.48 15.95 -1.71
CA ARG A 207 -12.08 15.27 -2.94
C ARG A 207 -10.74 15.78 -3.47
N TRP A 208 -9.77 14.88 -3.66
CA TRP A 208 -8.40 15.15 -4.13
C TRP A 208 -7.58 16.07 -3.20
N SER A 209 -7.93 16.13 -1.91
CA SER A 209 -7.26 16.95 -0.90
C SER A 209 -6.61 16.10 0.20
N SER A 210 -5.51 16.60 0.75
CA SER A 210 -4.79 16.01 1.89
C SER A 210 -4.63 14.49 1.73
N GLN A 211 -5.25 13.68 2.59
CA GLN A 211 -5.08 12.22 2.57
C GLN A 211 -5.99 11.52 1.54
N ASN A 212 -7.01 12.22 1.04
CA ASN A 212 -7.99 11.73 0.08
C ASN A 212 -7.57 12.04 -1.36
N GLY A 213 -6.48 11.43 -1.81
CA GLY A 213 -5.95 11.62 -3.16
C GLY A 213 -5.18 12.92 -3.40
N GLY A 214 -4.70 13.57 -2.33
CA GLY A 214 -3.77 14.70 -2.46
C GLY A 214 -2.40 14.26 -3.01
N SER A 215 -1.68 15.19 -3.64
CA SER A 215 -0.28 14.99 -4.05
C SER A 215 0.68 15.43 -2.93
N TRP A 216 1.64 14.58 -2.58
CA TRP A 216 2.57 14.74 -1.47
C TRP A 216 4.02 14.63 -1.98
N PRO A 217 4.67 15.77 -2.33
CA PRO A 217 6.06 15.78 -2.81
C PRO A 217 7.06 15.21 -1.81
N GLY A 218 6.74 15.26 -0.51
CA GLY A 218 7.54 14.64 0.56
C GLY A 218 7.66 13.12 0.46
N LEU A 219 6.90 12.45 -0.42
CA LEU A 219 7.00 11.00 -0.68
C LEU A 219 7.83 10.66 -1.93
N LEU A 220 8.31 11.66 -2.67
CA LEU A 220 9.11 11.43 -3.89
C LEU A 220 10.33 10.55 -3.63
N TRP A 221 11.00 10.73 -2.47
CA TRP A 221 12.18 9.95 -2.11
C TRP A 221 11.92 8.45 -2.04
N LEU A 222 10.69 8.02 -1.69
CA LEU A 222 10.32 6.60 -1.66
C LEU A 222 10.30 6.00 -3.06
N LEU A 223 9.72 6.74 -4.03
CA LEU A 223 9.70 6.31 -5.43
C LEU A 223 11.12 6.30 -6.00
N THR A 224 11.92 7.34 -5.74
CA THR A 224 13.33 7.39 -6.13
C THR A 224 14.10 6.19 -5.59
N ALA A 225 13.98 5.88 -4.30
CA ALA A 225 14.66 4.73 -3.71
C ALA A 225 14.19 3.39 -4.32
N ALA A 226 12.89 3.25 -4.62
CA ALA A 226 12.34 2.06 -5.27
C ALA A 226 12.85 1.90 -6.72
N CYS A 227 12.97 3.00 -7.47
CA CYS A 227 13.54 3.04 -8.82
C CYS A 227 15.01 2.64 -8.81
N ILE A 228 15.81 3.18 -7.89
CA ILE A 228 17.22 2.83 -7.72
C ILE A 228 17.36 1.34 -7.39
N LYS A 229 16.56 0.81 -6.46
CA LYS A 229 16.61 -0.60 -6.05
C LYS A 229 16.28 -1.58 -7.19
N THR A 230 15.45 -1.16 -8.15
CA THR A 230 15.02 -1.98 -9.29
C THR A 230 15.86 -1.75 -10.55
N GLY A 231 16.74 -0.73 -10.55
CA GLY A 231 17.58 -0.38 -11.69
C GLY A 231 16.84 0.37 -12.79
N TRP A 232 15.79 1.13 -12.46
CA TRP A 232 14.93 1.85 -13.41
C TRP A 232 14.96 3.37 -13.18
N PRO A 233 16.03 4.06 -13.59
CA PRO A 233 16.24 5.48 -13.29
C PRO A 233 15.36 6.45 -14.10
N GLU A 234 14.70 6.01 -15.19
CA GLU A 234 13.94 6.93 -16.05
C GLU A 234 12.68 7.49 -15.34
N ILE A 235 11.96 6.64 -14.60
CA ILE A 235 10.81 7.07 -13.78
C ILE A 235 11.25 8.06 -12.70
N GLU A 236 12.39 7.78 -12.06
CA GLU A 236 13.01 8.66 -11.08
C GLU A 236 13.31 10.03 -11.68
N ARG A 237 14.07 10.10 -12.79
CA ARG A 237 14.46 11.37 -13.42
C ARG A 237 13.24 12.19 -13.82
N LYS A 238 12.27 11.55 -14.48
CA LYS A 238 11.02 12.20 -14.90
C LYS A 238 10.24 12.77 -13.71
N ALA A 239 10.18 12.05 -12.59
CA ALA A 239 9.49 12.52 -11.39
C ALA A 239 10.24 13.67 -10.70
N ILE A 240 11.58 13.62 -10.65
CA ILE A 240 12.41 14.68 -10.07
C ILE A 240 12.31 15.97 -10.91
N GLU A 241 12.49 15.89 -12.23
CA GLU A 241 12.36 17.04 -13.13
C GLU A 241 10.99 17.72 -13.01
N LEU A 242 9.93 16.91 -12.91
CA LEU A 242 8.58 17.41 -12.69
C LEU A 242 8.44 18.13 -11.35
N ALA A 243 9.00 17.57 -10.28
CA ALA A 243 8.96 18.18 -8.94
C ALA A 243 9.73 19.50 -8.90
N GLU A 244 10.91 19.56 -9.50
CA GLU A 244 11.73 20.77 -9.59
C GLU A 244 11.01 21.88 -10.34
N HIS A 245 10.43 21.56 -11.50
CA HIS A 245 9.65 22.51 -12.28
C HIS A 245 8.42 23.01 -11.51
N ALA A 246 7.67 22.11 -10.85
CA ALA A 246 6.48 22.49 -10.11
C ALA A 246 6.80 23.34 -8.87
N ALA A 247 7.92 23.06 -8.19
CA ALA A 247 8.40 23.84 -7.05
C ALA A 247 8.84 25.25 -7.45
N ASP A 248 9.54 25.42 -8.58
CA ASP A 248 9.92 26.74 -9.10
C ASP A 248 8.68 27.57 -9.46
N VAL A 249 7.70 26.97 -10.15
CA VAL A 249 6.43 27.65 -10.47
C VAL A 249 5.69 28.11 -9.22
N GLN A 250 5.56 27.25 -8.20
CA GLN A 250 4.93 27.63 -6.93
C GLN A 250 5.70 28.72 -6.19
N GLY A 251 7.03 28.62 -6.17
CA GLY A 251 7.91 29.63 -5.56
C GLY A 251 7.78 31.00 -6.24
N ARG A 252 7.62 31.04 -7.56
CA ARG A 252 7.37 32.29 -8.31
C ARG A 252 5.99 32.86 -8.00
N LEU A 253 4.94 32.03 -7.95
CA LEU A 253 3.58 32.49 -7.61
C LEU A 253 3.50 33.06 -6.18
N ALA A 254 4.17 32.42 -5.22
CA ALA A 254 4.23 32.88 -3.84
C ALA A 254 4.98 34.21 -3.64
N ARG A 255 5.78 34.63 -4.62
CA ARG A 255 6.46 35.95 -4.62
C ARG A 255 5.63 37.07 -5.27
N ILE A 256 4.57 36.71 -5.99
CA ILE A 256 3.69 37.66 -6.70
C ILE A 256 2.43 37.98 -5.87
N LEU A 257 2.10 37.13 -4.89
CA LEU A 257 1.06 37.35 -3.87
C LEU A 257 1.64 38.02 -2.63
#